data_AF-A0A1T4Z6P6-F1
#
_entry.id   AF-A0A1T4Z6P6-F1
#
_cell.length_a   1.000
_cell.length_b   1.000
_cell.length_c   1.000
_cell.angle_alpha   90.00
_cell.angle_beta   90.00
_cell.angle_gamma   90.00
#
_symmetry.space_group_name_H-M   'P 1'
#
loop_
_entity.id
_entity.type
_entity.pdbx_description
1 polymer ?
#
loop_
_entity_poly.entity_id
_entity_poly.type
_entity_poly.pdbx_seq_one_letter_code
_entity_poly.pdbx_strand_id
1 'polypeptide(L)'
;NGTFYVEIPRIIFKSLCNQDKFYYTTIQLLEQKSLKYLYTPIFYEIFKKYEKINIPNFSIDELKNITGTQNKYQEYKYFKRDVLLKSIKELNKIDKNYEYSFEEKRLGRKVNEIKFIRTEKNTIDISSEPQMSEKLLNAITKARKNQYIDSVYSQKALDTILTMYEEKDIIKGLNELYKYNSEIKNFSKILISKIEDIKNSKLENLKKKKEKKQEPIEESINSTEPIESNLEMEKEKISFLILQSKHSMTQRLNLMTQLVEIHSLEKLLEFKNKI
;
A
#
# COMPACT_ATOMS: atom_id res chain seq x y z
N ASN A 1 9.63 8.61 42.68
CA ASN A 1 10.10 7.24 43.02
C ASN A 1 9.58 6.29 41.96
N GLY A 2 10.45 5.69 41.13
CA GLY A 2 10.03 4.88 39.99
C GLY A 2 11.13 4.01 39.37
N THR A 3 12.19 3.74 40.13
CA THR A 3 13.34 2.96 39.69
C THR A 3 13.43 1.70 40.53
N PHE A 4 13.56 0.54 39.89
CA PHE A 4 13.75 -0.75 40.54
C PHE A 4 15.03 -1.39 40.00
N TYR A 5 15.81 -1.99 40.91
CA TYR A 5 17.03 -2.72 40.57
C TYR A 5 16.71 -4.21 40.50
N VAL A 6 17.20 -4.87 39.45
CA VAL A 6 17.06 -6.33 39.26
C VAL A 6 18.45 -6.89 39.05
N GLU A 7 18.90 -7.75 39.95
CA GLU A 7 20.13 -8.51 39.77
C GLU A 7 19.84 -9.76 38.93
N ILE A 8 20.57 -9.91 37.82
CA ILE A 8 20.44 -11.05 36.92
C ILE A 8 21.47 -12.11 37.35
N PRO A 9 21.07 -13.37 37.61
CA PRO A 9 22.00 -14.45 37.94
C PRO A 9 23.15 -14.54 36.94
N ARG A 10 24.38 -14.63 37.45
CA ARG A 10 25.63 -14.56 36.65
C ARG A 10 25.68 -15.56 35.47
N ILE A 11 25.02 -16.71 35.60
CA ILE A 11 24.86 -17.72 34.54
C ILE A 11 24.03 -17.16 33.38
N ILE A 12 22.87 -16.54 33.67
CA ILE A 12 22.00 -15.92 32.68
C ILE A 12 22.69 -14.72 32.04
N PHE A 13 23.34 -13.86 32.83
CA PHE A 13 24.14 -12.75 32.31
C PHE A 13 25.21 -13.22 31.32
N LYS A 14 25.94 -14.30 31.67
CA LYS A 14 26.93 -14.90 30.76
C LYS A 14 26.28 -15.40 29.46
N SER A 15 25.15 -16.11 29.53
CA SER A 15 24.43 -16.56 28.33
C SER A 15 23.92 -15.42 27.44
N LEU A 16 23.54 -14.27 28.02
CA LEU A 16 23.12 -13.08 27.28
C LEU A 16 24.29 -12.31 26.65
N CYS A 17 25.48 -12.36 27.27
CA CYS A 17 26.66 -11.63 26.81
C CYS A 17 27.65 -12.47 25.98
N ASN A 18 27.53 -13.79 25.96
CA ASN A 18 28.40 -14.67 25.19
C ASN A 18 28.18 -14.50 23.68
N GLN A 19 29.11 -13.83 23.01
CA GLN A 19 29.12 -13.60 21.55
C GLN A 19 29.62 -14.82 20.75
N ASP A 20 29.38 -16.04 21.23
CA ASP A 20 29.77 -17.26 20.53
C ASP A 20 28.98 -17.36 19.21
N LYS A 21 29.70 -17.24 18.09
CA LYS A 21 29.26 -16.56 16.84
C LYS A 21 28.01 -17.08 16.10
N PHE A 22 27.32 -18.12 16.54
CA PHE A 22 26.45 -18.91 15.65
C PHE A 22 25.07 -19.39 16.19
N TYR A 23 24.67 -19.08 17.43
CA TYR A 23 23.46 -19.69 18.03
C TYR A 23 22.42 -18.74 18.67
N TYR A 24 22.40 -17.45 18.31
CA TYR A 24 21.43 -16.48 18.85
C TYR A 24 20.42 -16.01 17.81
N THR A 25 19.14 -15.91 18.20
CA THR A 25 18.09 -15.27 17.40
C THR A 25 18.06 -13.78 17.72
N THR A 26 18.34 -12.91 16.75
CA THR A 26 18.20 -11.46 16.95
C THR A 26 16.74 -11.06 16.68
N ILE A 27 16.06 -10.57 17.71
CA ILE A 27 14.69 -10.04 17.64
C ILE A 27 14.75 -8.54 17.93
N GLN A 28 14.13 -7.69 17.12
CA GLN A 28 14.08 -6.28 17.47
C GLN A 28 13.05 -6.10 18.60
N LEU A 29 13.49 -5.53 19.73
CA LEU A 29 12.63 -5.33 20.91
C LEU A 29 11.37 -4.50 20.63
N LEU A 30 11.38 -3.67 19.57
CA LEU A 30 10.22 -2.91 19.11
C LEU A 30 9.16 -3.79 18.44
N GLU A 31 9.57 -4.79 17.65
CA GLU A 31 8.68 -5.79 17.04
C GLU A 31 7.98 -6.58 18.16
N GLN A 32 8.77 -7.09 19.12
CA GLN A 32 8.25 -7.89 20.23
C GLN A 32 7.32 -7.10 21.17
N LYS A 33 7.57 -5.81 21.40
CA LYS A 33 6.68 -4.93 22.20
C LYS A 33 5.28 -4.73 21.59
N SER A 34 5.10 -4.97 20.30
CA SER A 34 3.79 -4.83 19.64
C SER A 34 2.89 -6.06 19.82
N LEU A 35 3.47 -7.20 20.19
CA LEU A 35 2.77 -8.47 20.41
C LEU A 35 1.97 -8.41 21.72
N LYS A 36 0.66 -8.66 21.66
CA LYS A 36 -0.23 -8.62 22.84
C LYS A 36 -0.55 -10.00 23.38
N TYR A 37 -0.40 -11.05 22.57
CA TYR A 37 -0.74 -12.40 22.99
C TYR A 37 0.48 -13.19 23.48
N LEU A 38 0.34 -13.81 24.65
CA LEU A 38 1.44 -14.43 25.42
C LEU A 38 2.31 -15.42 24.63
N TYR A 39 1.70 -16.19 23.73
CA TYR A 39 2.40 -17.23 22.98
C TYR A 39 2.97 -16.73 21.65
N THR A 40 2.56 -15.56 21.16
CA THR A 40 3.02 -15.00 19.88
C THR A 40 4.53 -14.77 19.78
N PRO A 41 5.23 -14.23 20.82
CA PRO A 41 6.68 -14.07 20.79
C PRO A 41 7.43 -15.39 20.53
N ILE A 42 6.90 -16.50 21.03
CA ILE A 42 7.51 -17.83 20.90
C ILE A 42 7.46 -18.31 19.44
N PHE A 43 6.33 -18.14 18.77
CA PHE A 43 6.22 -18.47 17.34
C PHE A 43 7.02 -17.49 16.48
N TYR A 44 7.06 -16.20 16.84
CA TYR A 44 7.92 -15.23 16.16
C TYR A 44 9.41 -15.62 16.23
N GLU A 45 9.87 -16.03 17.42
CA GLU A 45 11.24 -16.53 17.61
C GLU A 45 11.52 -17.77 16.77
N ILE A 46 10.59 -18.73 16.68
CA ILE A 46 10.73 -19.87 15.75
C ILE A 46 10.92 -19.38 14.32
N PHE A 47 10.04 -18.51 13.81
CA PHE A 47 10.16 -18.01 12.43
C PHE A 47 11.45 -17.21 12.19
N LYS A 48 11.92 -16.42 13.17
CA LYS A 48 13.18 -15.67 13.05
C LYS A 48 14.43 -16.54 13.16
N LYS A 49 14.43 -17.55 14.04
CA LYS A 49 15.53 -18.51 14.19
C LYS A 49 15.80 -19.28 12.89
N TYR A 50 14.72 -19.63 12.18
CA TYR A 50 14.78 -20.34 10.90
C TYR A 50 14.58 -19.39 9.70
N GLU A 51 14.94 -18.10 9.81
CA GLU A 51 14.75 -17.12 8.73
C GLU A 51 15.63 -17.37 7.48
N LYS A 52 16.78 -18.03 7.65
CA LYS A 52 17.77 -18.28 6.57
C LYS A 52 17.90 -19.75 6.16
N ILE A 53 17.08 -20.63 6.74
CA ILE A 53 17.16 -22.10 6.60
C ILE A 53 15.75 -22.69 6.64
N ASN A 54 15.59 -23.97 6.28
CA ASN A 54 14.28 -24.61 6.38
C ASN A 54 13.83 -24.74 7.85
N ILE A 55 12.58 -24.40 8.11
CA ILE A 55 11.93 -24.62 9.41
C ILE A 55 11.66 -26.13 9.56
N PRO A 56 12.11 -26.79 10.64
CA PRO A 56 11.78 -28.19 10.88
C PRO A 56 10.28 -28.36 11.19
N ASN A 57 9.77 -29.57 11.00
CA ASN A 57 8.50 -29.96 11.62
C ASN A 57 8.66 -29.97 13.15
N PHE A 58 7.62 -29.59 13.88
CA PHE A 58 7.56 -29.74 15.33
C PHE A 58 6.40 -30.65 15.71
N SER A 59 6.63 -31.61 16.59
CA SER A 59 5.55 -32.40 17.18
C SER A 59 4.63 -31.53 18.03
N ILE A 60 3.38 -31.97 18.21
CA ILE A 60 2.42 -31.28 19.10
C ILE A 60 2.95 -31.16 20.53
N ASP A 61 3.70 -32.16 21.00
CA ASP A 61 4.19 -32.21 22.37
C ASP A 61 5.43 -31.29 22.56
N GLU A 62 6.31 -31.16 21.56
CA GLU A 62 7.35 -30.12 21.54
C GLU A 62 6.76 -28.70 21.54
N LEU A 63 5.73 -28.43 20.73
CA LEU A 63 5.11 -27.10 20.71
C LEU A 63 4.41 -26.77 22.03
N LYS A 64 3.73 -27.75 22.65
CA LYS A 64 3.20 -27.58 24.00
C LYS A 64 4.29 -27.38 25.05
N ASN A 65 5.44 -28.02 24.90
CA ASN A 65 6.60 -27.84 25.79
C ASN A 65 7.14 -26.42 25.71
N ILE A 66 7.46 -25.94 24.50
CA ILE A 66 8.05 -24.61 24.29
C ILE A 66 7.07 -23.50 24.72
N THR A 67 5.75 -23.67 24.52
CA THR A 67 4.77 -22.68 25.00
C THR A 67 4.34 -22.83 26.46
N GLY A 68 4.85 -23.84 27.20
CA GLY A 68 4.46 -24.10 28.59
C GLY A 68 2.98 -24.46 28.77
N THR A 69 2.40 -25.21 27.83
CA THR A 69 0.95 -25.52 27.78
C THR A 69 0.59 -27.01 27.85
N GLN A 70 1.55 -27.90 28.13
CA GLN A 70 1.36 -29.35 28.23
C GLN A 70 0.14 -29.71 29.09
N ASN A 71 0.08 -29.14 30.28
CA ASN A 71 -0.95 -29.41 31.29
C ASN A 71 -2.26 -28.62 31.06
N LYS A 72 -2.23 -27.62 30.17
CA LYS A 72 -3.35 -26.69 29.93
C LYS A 72 -4.23 -27.12 28.74
N TYR A 73 -3.62 -27.68 27.70
CA TYR A 73 -4.31 -28.08 26.47
C TYR A 73 -4.02 -29.54 26.14
N GLN A 74 -4.67 -30.46 26.84
CA GLN A 74 -4.52 -31.91 26.59
C GLN A 74 -4.90 -32.25 25.14
N GLU A 75 -6.11 -31.89 24.70
CA GLU A 75 -6.55 -32.07 23.32
C GLU A 75 -5.95 -31.04 22.35
N TYR A 76 -5.47 -31.51 21.19
CA TYR A 76 -4.94 -30.66 20.12
C TYR A 76 -5.92 -29.57 19.65
N LYS A 77 -7.24 -29.82 19.67
CA LYS A 77 -8.24 -28.84 19.23
C LYS A 77 -8.19 -27.52 20.02
N TYR A 78 -7.94 -27.59 21.33
CA TYR A 78 -7.81 -26.40 22.18
C TYR A 78 -6.45 -25.72 21.96
N PHE A 79 -5.37 -26.50 21.87
CA PHE A 79 -4.05 -25.97 21.51
C PHE A 79 -4.07 -25.24 20.17
N LYS A 80 -4.71 -25.81 19.14
CA LYS A 80 -4.89 -25.17 17.83
C LYS A 80 -5.68 -23.86 17.93
N ARG A 81 -6.86 -23.89 18.58
CA ARG A 81 -7.74 -22.71 18.70
C ARG A 81 -7.11 -21.59 19.51
N ASP A 82 -6.54 -21.93 20.66
CA ASP A 82 -6.14 -20.95 21.66
C ASP A 82 -4.66 -20.59 21.58
N VAL A 83 -3.78 -21.46 21.09
CA VAL A 83 -2.34 -21.16 20.96
C VAL A 83 -1.97 -20.85 19.51
N LEU A 84 -2.05 -21.83 18.60
CA LEU A 84 -1.55 -21.69 17.22
C LEU A 84 -2.29 -20.59 16.45
N LEU A 85 -3.63 -20.71 16.30
CA LEU A 85 -4.40 -19.81 15.44
C LEU A 85 -4.41 -18.36 15.94
N LYS A 86 -4.43 -18.13 17.26
CA LYS A 86 -4.34 -16.77 17.83
C LYS A 86 -2.97 -16.15 17.57
N SER A 87 -1.90 -16.91 17.78
CA SER A 87 -0.53 -16.43 17.58
C SER A 87 -0.26 -16.12 16.11
N ILE A 88 -0.55 -17.04 15.19
CA ILE A 88 -0.37 -16.84 13.75
C ILE A 88 -1.22 -15.66 13.24
N LYS A 89 -2.48 -15.52 13.70
CA LYS A 89 -3.33 -14.37 13.35
C LYS A 89 -2.78 -13.04 13.85
N GLU A 90 -2.13 -13.01 15.01
CA GLU A 90 -1.47 -11.81 15.52
C GLU A 90 -0.20 -11.48 14.71
N LEU A 91 0.63 -12.48 14.40
CA LEU A 91 1.81 -12.30 13.54
C LEU A 91 1.43 -11.71 12.18
N ASN A 92 0.45 -12.29 11.48
CA ASN A 92 0.06 -11.84 10.14
C ASN A 92 -0.54 -10.42 10.13
N LYS A 93 -1.02 -9.92 11.28
CA LYS A 93 -1.53 -8.56 11.46
C LYS A 93 -0.41 -7.54 11.72
N ILE A 94 0.71 -7.97 12.31
CA ILE A 94 1.78 -7.10 12.77
C ILE A 94 2.94 -7.08 11.77
N ASP A 95 3.36 -8.24 11.30
CA ASP A 95 4.41 -8.37 10.29
C ASP A 95 3.84 -7.97 8.92
N LYS A 96 4.49 -7.01 8.27
CA LYS A 96 4.12 -6.52 6.94
C LYS A 96 4.79 -7.31 5.82
N ASN A 97 5.97 -7.87 6.07
CA ASN A 97 6.85 -8.46 5.07
C ASN A 97 6.53 -9.95 4.86
N TYR A 98 5.98 -10.61 5.89
CA TYR A 98 5.72 -12.05 5.86
C TYR A 98 4.28 -12.41 6.23
N GLU A 99 3.76 -13.43 5.54
CA GLU A 99 2.53 -14.15 5.90
C GLU A 99 2.94 -15.51 6.48
N TYR A 100 2.43 -15.82 7.67
CA TYR A 100 2.72 -17.06 8.40
C TYR A 100 1.53 -18.00 8.34
N SER A 101 1.79 -19.28 8.13
CA SER A 101 0.76 -20.33 8.12
C SER A 101 1.36 -21.66 8.57
N PHE A 102 0.55 -22.73 8.57
CA PHE A 102 1.02 -24.06 8.91
C PHE A 102 0.18 -25.18 8.28
N GLU A 103 0.83 -26.31 8.03
CA GLU A 103 0.19 -27.58 7.65
C GLU A 103 0.18 -28.55 8.84
N GLU A 104 -0.91 -29.30 9.01
CA GLU A 104 -0.98 -30.43 9.95
C GLU A 104 -0.43 -31.70 9.29
N LYS A 105 0.58 -32.33 9.88
CA LYS A 105 1.03 -33.68 9.50
C LYS A 105 0.36 -34.70 10.43
N ARG A 106 -0.36 -35.64 9.82
CA ARG A 106 -1.21 -36.60 10.53
C ARG A 106 -0.59 -37.98 10.55
N LEU A 107 -0.67 -38.65 11.69
CA LEU A 107 -0.40 -40.07 11.84
C LEU A 107 -1.76 -40.77 12.05
N GLY A 108 -2.31 -41.30 10.95
CA GLY A 108 -3.69 -41.77 10.90
C GLY A 108 -4.69 -40.65 11.26
N ARG A 109 -5.51 -40.88 12.30
CA ARG A 109 -6.49 -39.87 12.76
C ARG A 109 -5.88 -38.76 13.62
N LYS A 110 -4.72 -38.96 14.24
CA LYS A 110 -4.06 -37.97 15.14
C LYS A 110 -3.24 -36.97 14.32
N VAL A 111 -3.27 -35.68 14.69
CA VAL A 111 -2.27 -34.71 14.24
C VAL A 111 -1.00 -34.93 15.06
N ASN A 112 0.11 -35.26 14.40
CA ASN A 112 1.37 -35.58 15.05
C ASN A 112 2.30 -34.36 15.12
N GLU A 113 2.43 -33.65 13.99
CA GLU A 113 3.34 -32.53 13.82
C GLU A 113 2.68 -31.35 13.12
N ILE A 114 3.29 -30.19 13.26
CA ILE A 114 3.03 -28.97 12.54
C ILE A 114 4.25 -28.66 11.66
N LYS A 115 4.02 -28.49 10.37
CA LYS A 115 4.99 -27.89 9.44
C LYS A 115 4.64 -26.41 9.32
N PHE A 116 5.48 -25.54 9.86
CA PHE A 116 5.31 -24.09 9.70
C PHE A 116 5.70 -23.66 8.29
N ILE A 117 5.00 -22.62 7.81
CA ILE A 117 5.22 -22.02 6.50
C ILE A 117 5.32 -20.52 6.71
N ARG A 118 6.32 -19.93 6.09
CA ARG A 118 6.46 -18.48 5.95
C ARG A 118 6.58 -18.18 4.47
N THR A 119 5.71 -17.32 3.96
CA THR A 119 5.82 -16.75 2.62
C THR A 119 6.08 -15.27 2.75
N GLU A 120 6.95 -14.74 1.90
CA GLU A 120 7.00 -13.28 1.70
C GLU A 120 5.62 -12.83 1.25
N LYS A 121 5.07 -11.85 1.95
CA LYS A 121 4.01 -11.03 1.35
C LYS A 121 4.68 -10.35 0.16
N ASN A 122 3.98 -10.28 -0.96
CA ASN A 122 4.37 -9.38 -2.05
C ASN A 122 4.08 -7.93 -1.65
N THR A 123 4.60 -7.50 -0.50
CA THR A 123 4.81 -6.09 -0.18
C THR A 123 5.97 -5.63 -1.02
N ILE A 124 5.65 -4.84 -2.03
CA ILE A 124 6.66 -4.02 -2.69
C ILE A 124 7.30 -3.16 -1.60
N ASP A 125 8.62 -3.19 -1.58
CA ASP A 125 9.45 -2.47 -0.63
C ASP A 125 9.09 -0.98 -0.65
N ILE A 126 8.60 -0.44 0.47
CA ILE A 126 8.35 1.01 0.62
C ILE A 126 9.66 1.71 1.02
N SER A 127 10.73 1.37 0.30
CA SER A 127 11.88 2.24 0.07
C SER A 127 11.58 3.14 -1.13
N SER A 128 10.58 4.01 -0.96
CA SER A 128 10.33 5.20 -1.80
C SER A 128 10.32 5.02 -3.33
N GLU A 129 9.31 4.33 -3.88
CA GLU A 129 8.86 4.55 -5.26
C GLU A 129 7.32 4.35 -5.35
N PRO A 130 6.58 5.12 -6.18
CA PRO A 130 5.13 5.04 -6.25
C PRO A 130 4.69 3.71 -6.88
N GLN A 131 3.95 2.94 -6.08
CA GLN A 131 3.29 1.69 -6.47
C GLN A 131 2.36 1.89 -7.68
N MET A 132 2.84 1.49 -8.86
CA MET A 132 2.10 1.45 -10.12
C MET A 132 0.74 0.76 -9.93
N SER A 133 -0.38 1.36 -10.37
CA SER A 133 -1.66 0.64 -10.26
C SER A 133 -1.69 -0.56 -11.21
N GLU A 134 -2.49 -1.56 -10.84
CA GLU A 134 -2.75 -2.75 -11.68
C GLU A 134 -3.22 -2.37 -13.10
N LYS A 135 -3.96 -1.27 -13.24
CA LYS A 135 -4.43 -0.75 -14.54
C LYS A 135 -3.28 -0.24 -15.41
N LEU A 136 -2.27 0.38 -14.80
CA LEU A 136 -1.08 0.84 -15.52
C LEU A 136 -0.12 -0.33 -15.82
N LEU A 137 0.04 -1.29 -14.92
CA LEU A 137 0.79 -2.53 -15.23
C LEU A 137 0.19 -3.29 -16.43
N ASN A 138 -1.14 -3.38 -16.49
CA ASN A 138 -1.86 -3.95 -17.62
C ASN A 138 -1.74 -3.12 -18.91
N ALA A 139 -1.62 -1.78 -18.82
CA ALA A 139 -1.37 -0.92 -19.97
C ALA A 139 0.07 -1.05 -20.51
N ILE A 140 1.06 -1.14 -19.62
CA ILE A 140 2.48 -1.35 -19.97
C ILE A 140 2.66 -2.70 -20.67
N THR A 141 2.18 -3.78 -20.05
CA THR A 141 2.30 -5.13 -20.62
C THR A 141 1.58 -5.25 -21.98
N LYS A 142 0.44 -4.57 -22.15
CA LYS A 142 -0.23 -4.48 -23.45
C LYS A 142 0.59 -3.70 -24.48
N ALA A 143 1.10 -2.51 -24.15
CA ALA A 143 1.92 -1.71 -25.07
C ALA A 143 3.18 -2.47 -25.53
N ARG A 144 3.83 -3.18 -24.60
CA ARG A 144 5.02 -4.01 -24.84
C ARG A 144 4.78 -5.30 -25.63
N LYS A 145 3.53 -5.65 -25.97
CA LYS A 145 3.27 -6.70 -26.98
C LYS A 145 3.65 -6.26 -28.41
N ASN A 146 3.88 -4.96 -28.61
CA ASN A 146 4.33 -4.41 -29.88
C ASN A 146 5.88 -4.36 -29.93
N GLN A 147 6.47 -4.98 -30.96
CA GLN A 147 7.92 -5.10 -31.10
C GLN A 147 8.66 -3.75 -31.19
N TYR A 148 8.03 -2.73 -31.80
CA TYR A 148 8.58 -1.36 -31.87
C TYR A 148 8.54 -0.62 -30.53
N ILE A 149 7.76 -1.12 -29.56
CA ILE A 149 7.65 -0.54 -28.21
C ILE A 149 8.56 -1.29 -27.24
N ASP A 150 8.57 -2.63 -27.26
CA ASP A 150 9.35 -3.42 -26.33
C ASP A 150 10.86 -3.20 -26.49
N SER A 151 11.32 -3.09 -27.75
CA SER A 151 12.72 -2.83 -28.10
C SER A 151 13.29 -1.50 -27.60
N VAL A 152 12.43 -0.53 -27.27
CA VAL A 152 12.83 0.81 -26.77
C VAL A 152 12.28 1.15 -25.39
N TYR A 153 11.52 0.24 -24.79
CA TYR A 153 10.91 0.44 -23.48
C TYR A 153 11.98 0.66 -22.41
N SER A 154 11.75 1.64 -21.54
CA SER A 154 12.65 1.92 -20.41
C SER A 154 11.81 2.24 -19.17
N GLN A 155 12.03 1.47 -18.10
CA GLN A 155 11.38 1.70 -16.82
C GLN A 155 11.71 3.10 -16.29
N LYS A 156 13.00 3.43 -16.21
CA LYS A 156 13.49 4.78 -15.80
C LYS A 156 12.83 5.94 -16.56
N ALA A 157 12.57 5.75 -17.86
CA ALA A 157 11.86 6.73 -18.67
C ALA A 157 10.37 6.86 -18.29
N LEU A 158 9.71 5.75 -17.97
CA LEU A 158 8.34 5.72 -17.46
C LEU A 158 8.23 6.34 -16.07
N ASP A 159 9.16 6.03 -15.16
CA ASP A 159 9.22 6.59 -13.80
C ASP A 159 9.38 8.11 -13.84
N THR A 160 10.21 8.61 -14.76
CA THR A 160 10.35 10.05 -15.02
C THR A 160 9.00 10.66 -15.47
N ILE A 161 8.26 9.97 -16.36
CA ILE A 161 6.95 10.44 -16.87
C ILE A 161 5.87 10.40 -15.78
N LEU A 162 5.93 9.46 -14.84
CA LEU A 162 5.02 9.37 -13.68
C LEU A 162 5.13 10.55 -12.71
N THR A 163 6.28 11.21 -12.65
CA THR A 163 6.42 12.47 -11.88
C THR A 163 5.80 13.68 -12.60
N MET A 164 5.58 13.61 -13.91
CA MET A 164 5.14 14.74 -14.75
C MET A 164 3.66 14.65 -15.17
N TYR A 165 3.07 13.46 -15.24
CA TYR A 165 1.72 13.25 -15.75
C TYR A 165 0.91 12.33 -14.83
N GLU A 166 -0.40 12.60 -14.71
CA GLU A 166 -1.31 11.70 -14.03
C GLU A 166 -1.37 10.33 -14.72
N GLU A 167 -1.36 9.27 -13.91
CA GLU A 167 -1.47 7.87 -14.33
C GLU A 167 -2.61 7.63 -15.35
N LYS A 168 -3.76 8.29 -15.18
CA LYS A 168 -4.93 8.20 -16.07
C LYS A 168 -4.64 8.59 -17.52
N ASP A 169 -3.66 9.46 -17.76
CA ASP A 169 -3.29 9.94 -19.08
C ASP A 169 -2.12 9.12 -19.64
N ILE A 170 -1.19 8.68 -18.79
CA ILE A 170 -0.11 7.73 -19.14
C ILE A 170 -0.70 6.40 -19.65
N ILE A 171 -1.70 5.85 -18.94
CA ILE A 171 -2.46 4.66 -19.37
C ILE A 171 -3.03 4.82 -20.77
N LYS A 172 -3.50 6.02 -21.13
CA LYS A 172 -4.10 6.29 -22.46
C LYS A 172 -3.03 6.40 -23.54
N GLY A 173 -1.91 7.08 -23.25
CA GLY A 173 -0.75 7.10 -24.15
C GLY A 173 -0.24 5.70 -24.47
N LEU A 174 -0.03 4.86 -23.45
CA LEU A 174 0.40 3.46 -23.61
C LEU A 174 -0.59 2.62 -24.43
N ASN A 175 -1.91 2.82 -24.25
CA ASN A 175 -2.92 2.11 -25.05
C ASN A 175 -2.93 2.50 -26.53
N GLU A 176 -2.53 3.73 -26.89
CA GLU A 176 -2.33 4.12 -28.29
C GLU A 176 -1.01 3.61 -28.86
N LEU A 177 0.07 3.56 -28.05
CA LEU A 177 1.36 2.98 -28.47
C LEU A 177 1.26 1.51 -28.91
N TYR A 178 0.32 0.73 -28.35
CA TYR A 178 0.04 -0.62 -28.82
C TYR A 178 -0.27 -0.70 -30.33
N LYS A 179 -0.92 0.33 -30.88
CA LYS A 179 -1.33 0.40 -32.30
C LYS A 179 -0.24 0.94 -33.24
N TYR A 180 0.93 1.30 -32.70
CA TYR A 180 1.98 1.96 -33.47
C TYR A 180 2.68 0.99 -34.43
N ASN A 181 2.94 1.40 -35.66
CA ASN A 181 3.38 0.49 -36.74
C ASN A 181 4.69 0.93 -37.43
N SER A 182 5.44 1.85 -36.84
CA SER A 182 6.73 2.33 -37.35
C SER A 182 7.81 2.34 -36.27
N GLU A 183 9.07 2.42 -36.71
CA GLU A 183 10.22 2.43 -35.82
C GLU A 183 10.23 3.65 -34.89
N ILE A 184 10.50 3.40 -33.60
CA ILE A 184 10.62 4.44 -32.56
C ILE A 184 12.08 4.50 -32.13
N LYS A 185 12.62 5.72 -31.98
CA LYS A 185 13.99 5.93 -31.50
C LYS A 185 14.09 6.31 -30.02
N ASN A 186 12.99 6.71 -29.40
CA ASN A 186 12.96 7.17 -28.01
C ASN A 186 11.55 7.00 -27.41
N PHE A 187 11.44 6.13 -26.39
CA PHE A 187 10.19 5.82 -25.69
C PHE A 187 9.58 7.04 -24.98
N SER A 188 10.38 7.86 -24.28
CA SER A 188 9.87 9.05 -23.59
C SER A 188 9.21 10.02 -24.56
N LYS A 189 9.88 10.31 -25.68
CA LYS A 189 9.41 11.29 -26.66
C LYS A 189 8.09 10.88 -27.31
N ILE A 190 7.94 9.59 -27.66
CA ILE A 190 6.69 9.11 -28.29
C ILE A 190 5.55 9.04 -27.27
N LEU A 191 5.81 8.62 -26.02
CA LEU A 191 4.78 8.53 -24.98
C LEU A 191 4.26 9.93 -24.59
N ILE A 192 5.17 10.89 -24.39
CA ILE A 192 4.81 12.30 -24.12
C ILE A 192 3.97 12.86 -25.27
N SER A 193 4.40 12.69 -26.53
CA SER A 193 3.63 13.13 -27.71
C SER A 193 2.22 12.54 -27.74
N LYS A 194 2.05 11.23 -27.46
CA LYS A 194 0.70 10.64 -27.42
C LYS A 194 -0.14 11.17 -26.26
N ILE A 195 0.44 11.42 -25.08
CA ILE A 195 -0.28 12.02 -23.95
C ILE A 195 -0.75 13.44 -24.30
N GLU A 196 0.08 14.23 -24.98
CA GLU A 196 -0.24 15.59 -25.40
C GLU A 196 -1.27 15.63 -26.54
N ASP A 197 -1.17 14.77 -27.54
CA ASP A 197 -2.21 14.58 -28.58
C ASP A 197 -3.58 14.29 -27.96
N ILE A 198 -3.62 13.45 -26.91
CA ILE A 198 -4.85 13.07 -26.20
C ILE A 198 -5.39 14.21 -25.31
N LYS A 199 -4.53 15.10 -24.78
CA LYS A 199 -4.96 16.31 -24.07
C LYS A 199 -5.48 17.37 -25.04
N ASN A 200 -4.78 17.60 -26.15
CA ASN A 200 -5.12 18.60 -27.16
C ASN A 200 -6.39 18.23 -27.95
N SER A 201 -6.55 16.97 -28.35
CA SER A 201 -7.78 16.50 -29.01
C SER A 201 -9.03 16.61 -28.13
N LYS A 202 -8.94 16.40 -26.81
CA LYS A 202 -10.04 16.72 -25.88
C LYS A 202 -10.37 18.21 -25.89
N LEU A 203 -9.35 19.07 -25.86
CA LEU A 203 -9.52 20.52 -25.86
C LEU A 203 -10.15 21.02 -27.17
N GLU A 204 -9.75 20.48 -28.32
CA GLU A 204 -10.41 20.75 -29.61
C GLU A 204 -11.85 20.23 -29.65
N ASN A 205 -12.11 19.01 -29.18
CA ASN A 205 -13.46 18.44 -29.19
C ASN A 205 -14.42 19.20 -28.26
N LEU A 206 -13.91 19.83 -27.19
CA LEU A 206 -14.67 20.76 -26.35
C LEU A 206 -14.93 22.11 -27.04
N LYS A 207 -14.00 22.61 -27.87
CA LYS A 207 -14.20 23.82 -28.70
C LYS A 207 -15.21 23.55 -29.84
N LYS A 208 -14.99 22.49 -30.62
CA LYS A 208 -15.86 22.04 -31.73
C LYS A 208 -17.28 21.68 -31.27
N LYS A 209 -17.49 21.28 -30.00
CA LYS A 209 -18.84 21.11 -29.42
C LYS A 209 -19.55 22.44 -29.09
N LYS A 210 -18.82 23.53 -28.82
CA LYS A 210 -19.40 24.86 -28.56
C LYS A 210 -19.81 25.60 -29.83
N GLU A 211 -19.16 25.32 -30.96
CA GLU A 211 -19.39 25.99 -32.25
C GLU A 211 -20.50 25.35 -33.11
N LYS A 212 -21.13 24.24 -32.68
CA LYS A 212 -22.03 23.43 -33.53
C LYS A 212 -23.45 23.19 -33.00
N LYS A 213 -23.92 23.90 -31.97
CA LYS A 213 -25.31 23.77 -31.50
C LYS A 213 -25.99 25.10 -31.21
N GLN A 214 -26.63 25.59 -32.26
CA GLN A 214 -27.79 26.48 -32.25
C GLN A 214 -28.82 25.91 -33.26
N GLU A 215 -30.12 25.72 -32.96
CA GLU A 215 -30.80 25.87 -31.66
C GLU A 215 -31.48 24.57 -31.13
N PRO A 216 -32.79 24.28 -31.29
CA PRO A 216 -33.55 24.06 -30.06
C PRO A 216 -34.40 22.78 -29.97
N ILE A 217 -34.89 22.49 -28.75
CA ILE A 217 -36.05 21.61 -28.42
C ILE A 217 -35.78 20.08 -28.61
N GLU A 218 -36.22 19.10 -27.78
CA GLU A 218 -37.09 19.00 -26.58
C GLU A 218 -36.62 17.87 -25.60
N GLU A 219 -37.13 17.84 -24.36
CA GLU A 219 -37.34 16.71 -23.41
C GLU A 219 -36.45 15.42 -23.42
N SER A 220 -35.85 14.91 -22.33
CA SER A 220 -36.50 14.50 -21.07
C SER A 220 -35.54 13.84 -20.03
N ILE A 221 -35.80 14.13 -18.73
CA ILE A 221 -35.78 13.22 -17.54
C ILE A 221 -34.45 12.68 -16.93
N ASN A 222 -34.12 13.27 -15.77
CA ASN A 222 -33.65 12.73 -14.47
C ASN A 222 -32.37 11.87 -14.31
N SER A 223 -31.46 12.37 -13.46
CA SER A 223 -31.36 11.88 -12.05
C SER A 223 -30.71 12.92 -11.14
N THR A 224 -31.17 12.99 -9.88
CA THR A 224 -30.80 13.99 -8.87
C THR A 224 -29.78 13.45 -7.87
N GLU A 225 -28.73 14.22 -7.55
CA GLU A 225 -27.82 13.97 -6.41
C GLU A 225 -27.54 15.27 -5.62
N PRO A 226 -27.11 15.20 -4.35
CA PRO A 226 -27.38 16.25 -3.36
C PRO A 226 -26.48 17.49 -3.46
N ILE A 227 -27.10 18.67 -3.38
CA ILE A 227 -26.49 19.99 -3.60
C ILE A 227 -25.37 20.31 -2.57
N GLU A 228 -25.45 19.75 -1.37
CA GLU A 228 -24.56 20.06 -0.24
C GLU A 228 -23.12 19.51 -0.43
N SER A 229 -22.97 18.41 -1.17
CA SER A 229 -21.66 17.82 -1.52
C SER A 229 -20.82 18.73 -2.44
N ASN A 230 -21.48 19.50 -3.30
CA ASN A 230 -20.81 20.30 -4.33
C ASN A 230 -20.12 21.56 -3.75
N LEU A 231 -20.71 22.18 -2.72
CA LEU A 231 -20.16 23.37 -2.09
C LEU A 231 -18.81 23.08 -1.40
N GLU A 232 -18.73 21.98 -0.65
CA GLU A 232 -17.52 21.65 0.11
C GLU A 232 -16.37 21.21 -0.81
N MET A 233 -16.66 20.48 -1.89
CA MET A 233 -15.66 20.16 -2.93
C MET A 233 -15.12 21.40 -3.67
N GLU A 234 -15.95 22.44 -3.90
CA GLU A 234 -15.46 23.70 -4.49
C GLU A 234 -14.68 24.55 -3.46
N LYS A 235 -15.05 24.51 -2.17
CA LYS A 235 -14.24 25.11 -1.10
C LYS A 235 -12.85 24.47 -1.02
N GLU A 236 -12.75 23.14 -1.08
CA GLU A 236 -11.45 22.44 -1.02
C GLU A 236 -10.53 22.86 -2.19
N LYS A 237 -11.08 23.00 -3.41
CA LYS A 237 -10.35 23.52 -4.58
C LYS A 237 -9.87 24.97 -4.37
N ILE A 238 -10.71 25.83 -3.79
CA ILE A 238 -10.34 27.24 -3.55
C ILE A 238 -9.32 27.37 -2.42
N SER A 239 -9.43 26.54 -1.37
CA SER A 239 -8.42 26.41 -0.32
C SER A 239 -7.04 26.08 -0.91
N PHE A 240 -6.98 25.11 -1.83
CA PHE A 240 -5.74 24.76 -2.52
C PHE A 240 -5.16 25.94 -3.35
N LEU A 241 -6.00 26.71 -4.04
CA LEU A 241 -5.58 27.91 -4.77
C LEU A 241 -5.05 29.00 -3.82
N ILE A 242 -5.70 29.23 -2.67
CA ILE A 242 -5.22 30.17 -1.65
C ILE A 242 -3.84 29.72 -1.14
N LEU A 243 -3.62 28.43 -0.86
CA LEU A 243 -2.32 27.93 -0.39
C LEU A 243 -1.19 28.13 -1.42
N GLN A 244 -1.48 27.94 -2.71
CA GLN A 244 -0.53 28.10 -3.81
C GLN A 244 -0.35 29.55 -4.29
N SER A 245 -1.21 30.47 -3.87
CA SER A 245 -1.09 31.89 -4.20
C SER A 245 0.22 32.52 -3.71
N LYS A 246 0.62 33.64 -4.34
CA LYS A 246 1.80 34.43 -3.94
C LYS A 246 1.55 35.30 -2.68
N HIS A 247 0.42 35.14 -2.02
CA HIS A 247 0.07 35.92 -0.83
C HIS A 247 0.96 35.59 0.38
N SER A 248 1.16 36.58 1.25
CA SER A 248 1.80 36.37 2.56
C SER A 248 0.99 35.41 3.44
N MET A 249 1.62 34.82 4.47
CA MET A 249 0.95 33.84 5.34
C MET A 249 -0.28 34.44 6.04
N THR A 250 -0.20 35.69 6.50
CA THR A 250 -1.31 36.41 7.14
C THR A 250 -2.48 36.66 6.18
N GLN A 251 -2.18 36.98 4.91
CA GLN A 251 -3.21 37.15 3.87
C GLN A 251 -3.88 35.82 3.53
N ARG A 252 -3.11 34.72 3.40
CA ARG A 252 -3.66 33.37 3.19
C ARG A 252 -4.56 32.94 4.34
N LEU A 253 -4.15 33.17 5.58
CA LEU A 253 -4.97 32.84 6.75
C LEU A 253 -6.30 33.61 6.76
N ASN A 254 -6.29 34.91 6.43
CA ASN A 254 -7.50 35.73 6.34
C ASN A 254 -8.46 35.23 5.24
N LEU A 255 -7.93 34.92 4.04
CA LEU A 255 -8.71 34.32 2.96
C LEU A 255 -9.30 32.94 3.36
N MET A 256 -8.57 32.13 4.11
CA MET A 256 -9.11 30.86 4.64
C MET A 256 -10.26 31.08 5.62
N THR A 257 -10.17 32.08 6.50
CA THR A 257 -11.28 32.43 7.41
C THR A 257 -12.52 32.86 6.62
N GLN A 258 -12.37 33.73 5.62
CA GLN A 258 -13.49 34.16 4.76
C GLN A 258 -14.10 32.98 3.98
N LEU A 259 -13.29 32.02 3.53
CA LEU A 259 -13.76 30.84 2.79
C LEU A 259 -14.67 29.93 3.64
N VAL A 260 -14.41 29.81 4.95
CA VAL A 260 -15.22 29.00 5.86
C VAL A 260 -16.62 29.60 6.02
N GLU A 261 -16.72 30.93 6.15
CA GLU A 261 -17.97 31.69 6.37
C GLU A 261 -18.92 31.72 5.14
N ILE A 262 -18.49 31.19 3.99
CA ILE A 262 -19.33 31.12 2.78
C ILE A 262 -20.24 29.88 2.82
N HIS A 263 -21.55 30.12 2.81
CA HIS A 263 -22.56 29.05 2.85
C HIS A 263 -23.40 28.92 1.56
N SER A 264 -23.03 29.60 0.46
CA SER A 264 -23.69 29.44 -0.85
C SER A 264 -22.70 29.44 -2.01
N LEU A 265 -23.03 28.70 -3.09
CA LEU A 265 -22.19 28.57 -4.28
C LEU A 265 -22.00 29.89 -5.03
N GLU A 266 -23.01 30.76 -5.04
CA GLU A 266 -22.95 32.10 -5.66
C GLU A 266 -21.88 32.97 -5.01
N LYS A 267 -21.90 33.07 -3.67
CA LYS A 267 -20.88 33.79 -2.90
C LYS A 267 -19.50 33.15 -3.03
N LEU A 268 -19.43 31.82 -3.19
CA LEU A 268 -18.17 31.10 -3.41
C LEU A 268 -17.54 31.45 -4.77
N LEU A 269 -18.35 31.61 -5.82
CA LEU A 269 -17.90 32.06 -7.14
C LEU A 269 -17.45 33.52 -7.13
N GLU A 270 -18.18 34.41 -6.44
CA GLU A 270 -17.73 35.79 -6.23
C GLU A 270 -16.41 35.88 -5.46
N PHE A 271 -16.23 35.03 -4.44
CA PHE A 271 -15.02 34.96 -3.63
C PHE A 271 -13.82 34.43 -4.45
N LYS A 272 -14.04 33.39 -5.27
CA LYS A 272 -13.04 32.85 -6.20
C LYS A 272 -12.52 33.89 -7.19
N ASN A 273 -13.34 34.87 -7.59
CA ASN A 273 -12.94 35.96 -8.48
C ASN A 273 -12.15 37.09 -7.76
N LYS A 274 -11.97 37.01 -6.43
CA LYS A 274 -11.22 37.97 -5.61
C LYS A 274 -9.85 37.45 -5.12
N ILE A 275 -9.50 36.21 -5.48
CA ILE A 275 -8.23 35.52 -5.16
C ILE A 275 -7.32 35.52 -6.39
#